data_AF-A0A918C4K4-F1
#
_entry.id   AF-A0A918C4K4-F1
#
_cell.length_a   1.000
_cell.length_b   1.000
_cell.length_c   1.000
_cell.angle_alpha   90.00
_cell.angle_beta   90.00
_cell.angle_gamma   90.00
#
_symmetry.space_group_name_H-M   'P 1'
#
loop_
_entity.id
_entity.type
_entity.pdbx_description
1 polymer ?
#
loop_
_entity_poly.entity_id
_entity_poly.type
_entity_poly.pdbx_seq_one_letter_code
_entity_poly.pdbx_strand_id
1 'polypeptide(L)'
;MPFDAVYAAHPPQFTVSLSLDQLARRDMRFAQSGAFQLRGTLGLVLQDSADLQQAHIALRNGQTEWHGTPGQFDEDGRNDVRSPAAGWSEAALMAALGLDLPLTTVHDLSAEELAALAGWASGIVYVFGRRAGSGVLSMTRRLNLANFFDRLELELLASRHFEGCAAVCAYRLEQGGRVQVWRAEPQRNRRVVAPREQALPRWRVEL
;
A
#
# COMPACT_ATOMS: atom_id res chain seq x y z
N MET A 1 1.01 18.33 25.05
CA MET A 1 2.35 17.77 25.35
C MET A 1 3.03 17.53 24.01
N PRO A 2 4.31 17.89 23.82
CA PRO A 2 5.04 17.56 22.59
C PRO A 2 5.30 16.05 22.51
N PHE A 3 5.43 15.52 21.29
CA PHE A 3 5.81 14.13 21.04
C PHE A 3 7.33 13.96 21.10
N ASP A 4 7.78 12.83 21.65
CA ASP A 4 9.16 12.35 21.55
C ASP A 4 9.20 11.12 20.62
N ALA A 5 10.10 11.08 19.64
CA ALA A 5 10.26 9.95 18.75
C ALA A 5 11.66 9.33 18.85
N VAL A 6 11.73 8.00 18.77
CA VAL A 6 12.97 7.23 18.70
C VAL A 6 12.95 6.44 17.39
N TYR A 7 14.03 6.54 16.62
CA TYR A 7 14.21 5.90 15.32
C TYR A 7 15.45 5.01 15.34
N ALA A 8 15.31 3.74 14.95
CA ALA A 8 16.42 2.82 14.77
C ALA A 8 16.28 2.10 13.42
N ALA A 9 17.20 2.33 12.49
CA ALA A 9 17.22 1.62 11.20
C ALA A 9 17.35 0.11 11.42
N HIS A 10 16.74 -0.72 10.58
CA HIS A 10 16.82 -2.17 10.68
C HIS A 10 17.95 -2.72 9.78
N PRO A 11 18.87 -3.57 10.30
CA PRO A 11 18.96 -4.03 11.68
C PRO A 11 19.43 -2.92 12.65
N PRO A 12 18.91 -2.88 13.90
CA PRO A 12 19.13 -1.78 14.86
C PRO A 12 20.56 -1.76 15.39
N GLN A 13 21.44 -1.11 14.65
CA GLN A 13 22.82 -0.85 15.07
C GLN A 13 22.97 0.54 15.71
N PHE A 14 22.01 1.44 15.45
CA PHE A 14 22.02 2.81 15.92
C PHE A 14 20.61 3.27 16.27
N THR A 15 20.50 4.05 17.34
CA THR A 15 19.26 4.67 17.80
C THR A 15 19.43 6.18 17.78
N VAL A 16 18.43 6.88 17.24
CA VAL A 16 18.41 8.34 17.15
C VAL A 16 17.11 8.86 17.73
N SER A 17 17.19 9.83 18.63
CA SER A 17 16.02 10.59 19.06
C SER A 17 15.69 11.65 18.03
N LEU A 18 14.44 11.68 17.57
CA LEU A 18 13.92 12.63 16.62
C LEU A 18 12.83 13.49 17.26
N SER A 19 12.80 14.78 16.92
CA SER A 19 11.59 15.57 17.11
C SER A 19 10.49 15.13 16.13
N LEU A 20 9.23 15.49 16.40
CA LEU A 20 8.14 15.19 15.49
C LEU A 20 8.37 15.82 14.09
N ASP A 21 8.94 17.02 14.02
CA ASP A 21 9.28 17.67 12.74
C ASP A 21 10.36 16.91 11.97
N GLN A 22 11.34 16.33 12.68
CA GLN A 22 12.37 15.50 12.06
C GLN A 22 11.81 14.18 11.56
N LEU A 23 10.89 13.57 12.32
CA LEU A 23 10.15 12.39 11.87
C LEU A 23 9.25 12.72 10.67
N ALA A 24 8.61 13.89 10.65
CA ALA A 24 7.78 14.34 9.54
C ALA A 24 8.57 14.57 8.24
N ARG A 25 9.86 14.89 8.31
CA ARG A 25 10.74 14.95 7.12
C ARG A 25 11.06 13.57 6.53
N ARG A 26 10.90 12.52 7.35
CA ARG A 26 11.09 11.12 6.93
C ARG A 26 9.78 10.53 6.41
N ASP A 27 8.66 10.91 7.01
CA ASP A 27 7.31 10.58 6.57
C ASP A 27 6.36 11.74 6.94
N MET A 28 5.93 12.50 5.93
CA MET A 28 5.16 13.73 6.13
C MET A 28 3.78 13.48 6.74
N ARG A 29 3.30 12.24 6.78
CA ARG A 29 2.06 11.92 7.48
C ARG A 29 2.14 12.34 8.95
N PHE A 30 3.32 12.26 9.59
CA PHE A 30 3.45 12.69 10.99
C PHE A 30 3.27 14.19 11.23
N ALA A 31 3.32 15.04 10.19
CA ALA A 31 2.89 16.44 10.30
C ALA A 31 1.39 16.56 10.67
N GLN A 32 0.61 15.49 10.45
CA GLN A 32 -0.82 15.40 10.74
C GLN A 32 -1.10 14.40 11.88
N SER A 33 -0.13 14.16 12.78
CA SER A 33 -0.26 13.20 13.89
C SER A 33 -1.50 13.41 14.77
N GLY A 34 -1.92 14.67 14.97
CA GLY A 34 -3.17 15.00 15.68
C GLY A 34 -4.42 14.44 15.00
N ALA A 35 -4.48 14.43 13.66
CA ALA A 35 -5.59 13.84 12.92
C ALA A 35 -5.64 12.31 13.11
N PHE A 36 -4.48 11.64 13.14
CA PHE A 36 -4.41 10.20 13.38
C PHE A 36 -4.73 9.82 14.82
N GLN A 37 -4.41 10.66 15.80
CA GLN A 37 -4.87 10.47 17.18
C GLN A 37 -6.40 10.53 17.26
N LEU A 38 -7.02 11.53 16.63
CA LEU A 38 -8.48 11.66 16.58
C LEU A 38 -9.15 10.50 15.86
N ARG A 39 -8.54 9.98 14.78
CA ARG A 39 -9.00 8.79 14.05
C ARG A 39 -8.74 7.48 14.80
N GLY A 40 -7.90 7.48 15.83
CA GLY A 40 -7.47 6.25 16.53
C GLY A 40 -6.53 5.37 15.69
N THR A 41 -5.91 5.90 14.64
CA THR A 41 -5.11 5.13 13.67
C THR A 41 -3.61 5.41 13.75
N LEU A 42 -3.16 6.22 14.72
CA LEU A 42 -1.74 6.58 14.86
C LEU A 42 -0.81 5.36 14.97
N GLY A 43 -1.22 4.33 15.70
CA GLY A 43 -0.43 3.09 15.79
C GLY A 43 -0.27 2.37 14.44
N LEU A 44 -1.32 2.37 13.62
CA LEU A 44 -1.28 1.78 12.27
C LEU A 44 -0.35 2.58 11.36
N VAL A 45 -0.41 3.91 11.40
CA VAL A 45 0.48 4.79 10.62
C VAL A 45 1.93 4.63 11.07
N LEU A 46 2.18 4.48 12.39
CA LEU A 46 3.52 4.28 12.91
C LEU A 46 4.13 2.95 12.44
N GLN A 47 3.34 1.88 12.50
CA GLN A 47 3.76 0.57 12.03
C GLN A 47 3.96 0.55 10.51
N ASP A 48 3.08 1.17 9.74
CA ASP A 48 3.25 1.30 8.30
C ASP A 48 4.49 2.11 7.91
N SER A 49 4.75 3.21 8.63
CA SER A 49 5.97 4.00 8.47
C SER A 49 7.23 3.20 8.81
N ALA A 50 7.19 2.36 9.86
CA ALA A 50 8.28 1.46 10.20
C ALA A 50 8.59 0.50 9.05
N ASP A 51 7.56 -0.08 8.42
CA ASP A 51 7.72 -0.93 7.25
C ASP A 51 8.32 -0.19 6.05
N LEU A 52 7.80 1.00 5.73
CA LEU A 52 8.29 1.80 4.59
C LEU A 52 9.74 2.26 4.77
N GLN A 53 10.13 2.58 6.00
CA GLN A 53 11.47 3.08 6.31
C GLN A 53 12.44 1.96 6.71
N GLN A 54 11.95 0.72 6.85
CA GLN A 54 12.71 -0.41 7.39
C GLN A 54 13.41 -0.02 8.71
N ALA A 55 12.65 0.55 9.64
CA ALA A 55 13.16 1.05 10.90
C ALA A 55 12.18 0.80 12.05
N HIS A 56 12.69 0.49 13.23
CA HIS A 56 11.90 0.53 14.45
C HIS A 56 11.64 1.99 14.83
N ILE A 57 10.38 2.31 15.10
CA ILE A 57 9.98 3.66 15.49
C ILE A 57 9.16 3.57 16.76
N ALA A 58 9.60 4.23 17.83
CA ALA A 58 8.80 4.45 19.02
C ALA A 58 8.36 5.93 19.06
N LEU A 59 7.09 6.17 19.33
CA LEU A 59 6.51 7.51 19.43
C LEU A 59 5.80 7.64 20.77
N ARG A 60 6.13 8.67 21.55
CA ARG A 60 5.58 8.89 22.89
C ARG A 60 4.90 10.24 23.01
N ASN A 61 3.73 10.28 23.64
CA ASN A 61 3.01 11.50 24.01
C ASN A 61 2.56 11.41 25.47
N GLY A 62 3.31 12.06 26.37
CA GLY A 62 3.08 11.92 27.81
C GLY A 62 3.30 10.48 28.29
N GLN A 63 2.25 9.84 28.80
CA GLN A 63 2.29 8.44 29.28
C GLN A 63 1.93 7.41 28.20
N THR A 64 1.46 7.86 27.03
CA THR A 64 1.09 6.96 25.93
C THR A 64 2.26 6.76 24.99
N GLU A 65 2.48 5.51 24.59
CA GLU A 65 3.54 5.14 23.66
C GLU A 65 2.98 4.23 22.56
N TRP A 66 3.46 4.43 21.34
CA TRP A 66 3.18 3.60 20.17
C TRP A 66 4.51 3.08 19.63
N HIS A 67 4.48 1.86 19.10
CA HIS A 67 5.65 1.21 18.52
C HIS A 67 5.32 0.73 17.11
N GLY A 68 6.26 0.92 16.20
CA GLY A 68 6.27 0.32 14.87
C GLY A 68 7.56 -0.48 14.69
N THR A 69 7.44 -1.72 14.25
CA THR A 69 8.56 -2.63 13.98
C THR A 69 8.39 -3.25 12.60
N PRO A 70 9.39 -3.18 11.70
CA PRO A 70 9.26 -3.74 10.36
C PRO A 70 8.80 -5.21 10.38
N GLY A 71 7.83 -5.55 9.52
CA GLY A 71 7.25 -6.89 9.38
C GLY A 71 6.12 -7.23 10.36
N GLN A 72 5.91 -6.47 11.44
CA GLN A 72 4.92 -6.85 12.46
C GLN A 72 3.46 -6.74 12.02
N PHE A 73 3.15 -5.97 10.98
CA PHE A 73 1.76 -5.94 10.45
C PHE A 73 1.31 -7.28 9.88
N ASP A 74 2.27 -8.16 9.60
CA ASP A 74 2.07 -9.47 8.97
C ASP A 74 2.38 -10.64 9.93
N GLU A 75 3.01 -10.38 11.09
CA GLU A 75 3.58 -11.39 12.00
C GLU A 75 3.24 -11.19 13.49
N ASP A 76 1.98 -10.91 13.82
CA ASP A 76 1.53 -11.19 15.19
C ASP A 76 1.54 -12.72 15.35
N GLY A 77 2.54 -13.25 16.07
CA GLY A 77 2.77 -14.69 16.32
C GLY A 77 1.66 -15.43 17.09
N ARG A 78 0.41 -15.00 16.95
CA ARG A 78 -0.80 -15.73 17.28
C ARG A 78 -1.30 -16.37 15.99
N ASN A 79 -1.56 -17.67 16.00
CA ASN A 79 -2.04 -18.48 14.89
C ASN A 79 -3.41 -18.06 14.26
N ASP A 80 -3.84 -16.81 14.44
CA ASP A 80 -5.04 -16.24 13.79
C ASP A 80 -4.58 -15.19 12.76
N VAL A 81 -3.98 -15.71 11.69
CA VAL A 81 -3.22 -15.00 10.66
C VAL A 81 -4.15 -14.18 9.76
N ARG A 82 -4.50 -12.97 10.21
CA ARG A 82 -5.07 -11.93 9.34
C ARG A 82 -4.45 -10.60 9.72
N SER A 83 -3.81 -9.95 8.74
CA SER A 83 -3.40 -8.54 8.87
C SER A 83 -4.55 -7.74 9.48
N PRO A 84 -4.31 -6.79 10.40
CA PRO A 84 -5.38 -6.02 11.05
C PRO A 84 -6.29 -5.28 10.06
N ALA A 85 -5.85 -5.09 8.80
CA ALA A 85 -6.62 -4.49 7.72
C ALA A 85 -7.31 -5.51 6.78
N ALA A 86 -7.22 -6.82 7.05
CA ALA A 86 -7.87 -7.86 6.23
C ALA A 86 -9.39 -7.63 6.15
N GLY A 87 -9.93 -7.60 4.94
CA GLY A 87 -11.35 -7.36 4.72
C GLY A 87 -11.76 -5.88 4.69
N TRP A 88 -10.83 -4.94 4.93
CA TRP A 88 -11.13 -3.51 4.83
C TRP A 88 -11.41 -3.12 3.39
N SER A 89 -12.30 -2.15 3.22
CA SER A 89 -12.49 -1.49 1.93
C SER A 89 -11.28 -0.61 1.62
N GLU A 90 -11.07 -0.35 0.33
CA GLU A 90 -10.01 0.55 -0.12
C GLU A 90 -10.12 1.94 0.55
N ALA A 91 -11.33 2.50 0.61
CA ALA A 91 -11.57 3.79 1.24
C ALA A 91 -11.24 3.80 2.74
N ALA A 92 -11.58 2.73 3.48
CA ALA A 92 -11.26 2.62 4.90
C ALA A 92 -9.75 2.54 5.13
N LEU A 93 -9.04 1.78 4.30
CA LEU A 93 -7.58 1.68 4.36
C LEU A 93 -6.90 3.01 4.07
N MET A 94 -7.29 3.68 2.98
CA MET A 94 -6.75 4.98 2.60
C MET A 94 -6.95 6.01 3.72
N ALA A 95 -8.13 6.03 4.33
CA ALA A 95 -8.44 6.92 5.46
C ALA A 95 -7.61 6.59 6.72
N ALA A 96 -7.44 5.31 7.05
CA ALA A 96 -6.70 4.91 8.23
C ALA A 96 -5.21 5.26 8.14
N LEU A 97 -4.63 5.07 6.95
CA LEU A 97 -3.22 5.35 6.65
C LEU A 97 -2.94 6.81 6.26
N GLY A 98 -3.99 7.64 6.15
CA GLY A 98 -3.87 9.05 5.76
C GLY A 98 -3.47 9.25 4.31
N LEU A 99 -3.71 8.26 3.45
CA LEU A 99 -3.47 8.36 2.01
C LEU A 99 -4.56 9.21 1.32
N ASP A 100 -5.66 9.50 2.03
CA ASP A 100 -6.71 10.45 1.65
C ASP A 100 -6.34 11.92 1.96
N LEU A 101 -5.23 12.16 2.66
CA LEU A 101 -4.84 13.49 3.13
C LEU A 101 -4.07 14.29 2.06
N PRO A 102 -4.10 15.64 2.10
CA PRO A 102 -3.55 16.51 1.05
C PRO A 102 -2.02 16.45 0.85
N LEU A 103 -1.31 15.67 1.66
CA LEU A 103 0.13 15.46 1.56
C LEU A 103 0.51 14.23 0.70
N THR A 104 -0.51 13.55 0.17
CA THR A 104 -0.38 12.35 -0.65
C THR A 104 -0.65 12.68 -2.12
N THR A 105 0.22 12.20 -3.01
CA THR A 105 0.01 12.30 -4.46
C THR A 105 -0.49 10.97 -4.99
N VAL A 106 -1.70 10.94 -5.55
CA VAL A 106 -2.30 9.74 -6.12
C VAL A 106 -2.21 9.78 -7.64
N HIS A 107 -1.70 8.70 -8.22
CA HIS A 107 -1.63 8.48 -9.65
C HIS A 107 -2.55 7.30 -10.02
N ASP A 108 -3.56 7.57 -10.84
CA ASP A 108 -4.36 6.51 -11.45
C ASP A 108 -3.63 5.98 -12.69
N LEU A 109 -3.33 4.68 -12.67
CA LEU A 109 -2.54 3.98 -13.67
C LEU A 109 -3.34 2.87 -14.34
N SER A 110 -2.87 2.46 -15.51
CA SER A 110 -3.27 1.21 -16.17
C SER A 110 -2.60 -0.01 -15.53
N ALA A 111 -3.12 -1.21 -15.84
CA ALA A 111 -2.50 -2.46 -15.40
C ALA A 111 -1.11 -2.68 -15.99
N GLU A 112 -0.85 -2.14 -17.19
CA GLU A 112 0.44 -2.21 -17.86
C GLU A 112 1.48 -1.33 -17.15
N GLU A 113 1.09 -0.11 -16.78
CA GLU A 113 1.95 0.81 -16.03
C GLU A 113 2.28 0.28 -14.62
N LEU A 114 1.37 -0.50 -14.00
CA LEU A 114 1.66 -1.15 -12.71
C LEU A 114 2.80 -2.17 -12.78
N ALA A 115 3.16 -2.69 -13.96
CA ALA A 115 4.32 -3.57 -14.08
C ALA A 115 5.63 -2.86 -13.66
N ALA A 116 5.67 -1.52 -13.71
CA ALA A 116 6.79 -0.74 -13.23
C ALA A 116 7.03 -0.84 -11.71
N LEU A 117 6.06 -1.37 -10.93
CA LEU A 117 6.25 -1.67 -9.51
C LEU A 117 7.38 -2.68 -9.26
N ALA A 118 7.69 -3.55 -10.22
CA ALA A 118 8.82 -4.47 -10.11
C ALA A 118 10.18 -3.74 -9.94
N GLY A 119 10.26 -2.48 -10.39
CA GLY A 119 11.44 -1.65 -10.22
C GLY A 119 11.55 -0.96 -8.86
N TRP A 120 10.54 -1.08 -7.99
CA TRP A 120 10.57 -0.45 -6.67
C TRP A 120 11.44 -1.25 -5.70
N ALA A 121 12.45 -0.60 -5.13
CA ALA A 121 13.30 -1.21 -4.10
C ALA A 121 12.58 -1.36 -2.75
N SER A 122 11.59 -0.51 -2.48
CA SER A 122 10.75 -0.52 -1.27
C SER A 122 9.39 0.13 -1.55
N GLY A 123 8.43 -0.14 -0.66
CA GLY A 123 7.05 0.30 -0.79
C GLY A 123 6.08 -0.76 -0.27
N ILE A 124 4.81 -0.41 -0.15
CA ILE A 124 3.74 -1.32 0.24
C ILE A 124 2.76 -1.44 -0.92
N VAL A 125 2.30 -2.66 -1.21
CA VAL A 125 1.28 -2.94 -2.22
C VAL A 125 0.09 -3.64 -1.55
N TYR A 126 -1.08 -3.05 -1.70
CA TYR A 126 -2.36 -3.63 -1.31
C TYR A 126 -3.10 -4.15 -2.53
N VAL A 127 -3.55 -5.39 -2.44
CA VAL A 127 -4.35 -6.04 -3.48
C VAL A 127 -5.77 -6.21 -2.97
N PHE A 128 -6.74 -5.82 -3.80
CA PHE A 128 -8.16 -5.92 -3.48
C PHE A 128 -8.84 -6.93 -4.38
N GLY A 129 -9.61 -7.82 -3.77
CA GLY A 129 -10.52 -8.74 -4.45
C GLY A 129 -11.97 -8.28 -4.31
N ARG A 130 -12.84 -8.80 -5.18
CA ARG A 130 -14.29 -8.72 -4.98
C ARG A 130 -14.74 -9.88 -4.11
N ARG A 131 -15.42 -9.59 -3.00
CA ARG A 131 -16.06 -10.64 -2.21
C ARG A 131 -17.23 -11.23 -2.99
N ALA A 132 -17.24 -12.56 -3.13
CA ALA A 132 -18.32 -13.28 -3.79
C ALA A 132 -19.68 -12.93 -3.13
N GLY A 133 -20.67 -12.59 -3.94
CA GLY A 133 -22.04 -12.30 -3.50
C GLY A 133 -22.34 -10.83 -3.13
N SER A 134 -21.36 -10.04 -2.68
CA SER A 134 -21.61 -8.63 -2.31
C SER A 134 -21.04 -7.62 -3.31
N GLY A 135 -20.07 -8.02 -4.15
CA GLY A 135 -19.40 -7.12 -5.09
C GLY A 135 -18.50 -6.06 -4.42
N VAL A 136 -18.44 -6.05 -3.08
CA VAL A 136 -17.62 -5.13 -2.29
C VAL A 136 -16.14 -5.47 -2.47
N LEU A 137 -15.34 -4.43 -2.70
CA LEU A 137 -13.89 -4.54 -2.73
C LEU A 137 -13.36 -4.65 -1.31
N SER A 138 -12.55 -5.68 -1.07
CA SER A 138 -11.90 -5.89 0.21
C SER A 138 -10.44 -6.27 0.01
N MET A 139 -9.58 -5.74 0.88
CA MET A 139 -8.16 -6.08 0.89
C MET A 139 -7.99 -7.59 1.09
N THR A 140 -7.32 -8.23 0.15
CA THR A 140 -6.99 -9.67 0.18
C THR A 140 -5.53 -9.91 0.50
N ARG A 141 -4.64 -8.98 0.13
CA ARG A 141 -3.21 -9.09 0.37
C ARG A 141 -2.60 -7.73 0.67
N ARG A 142 -1.54 -7.77 1.48
CA ARG A 142 -0.57 -6.70 1.68
C ARG A 142 0.80 -7.30 1.34
N LEU A 143 1.58 -6.59 0.55
CA LEU A 143 2.93 -6.98 0.15
C LEU A 143 3.88 -5.86 0.54
N ASN A 144 4.90 -6.17 1.33
CA ASN A 144 5.97 -5.25 1.66
C ASN A 144 7.16 -5.48 0.71
N LEU A 145 7.42 -4.54 -0.19
CA LEU A 145 8.44 -4.70 -1.23
C LEU A 145 9.88 -4.70 -0.70
N ALA A 146 10.11 -4.41 0.58
CA ALA A 146 11.39 -4.68 1.21
C ALA A 146 11.62 -6.20 1.43
N ASN A 147 10.54 -7.00 1.56
CA ASN A 147 10.58 -8.45 1.69
C ASN A 147 10.80 -9.12 0.32
N PHE A 148 11.59 -10.19 0.29
CA PHE A 148 11.87 -10.94 -0.94
C PHE A 148 10.65 -11.74 -1.44
N PHE A 149 9.94 -12.42 -0.55
CA PHE A 149 8.78 -13.24 -0.92
C PHE A 149 7.64 -12.40 -1.46
N ASP A 150 7.39 -11.23 -0.86
CA ASP A 150 6.39 -10.28 -1.31
C ASP A 150 6.71 -9.70 -2.70
N ARG A 151 8.00 -9.47 -3.01
CA ARG A 151 8.44 -9.08 -4.36
C ARG A 151 8.22 -10.19 -5.38
N LEU A 152 8.56 -11.44 -5.04
CA LEU A 152 8.31 -12.58 -5.91
C LEU A 152 6.80 -12.78 -6.18
N GLU A 153 5.97 -12.56 -5.16
CA GLU A 153 4.52 -12.58 -5.34
C GLU A 153 4.04 -11.44 -6.24
N LEU A 154 4.56 -10.22 -6.07
CA LEU A 154 4.26 -9.09 -6.95
C LEU A 154 4.64 -9.40 -8.41
N GLU A 155 5.83 -9.98 -8.64
CA GLU A 155 6.28 -10.38 -9.98
C GLU A 155 5.32 -11.40 -10.61
N LEU A 156 4.85 -12.38 -9.84
CA LEU A 156 3.86 -13.35 -10.29
C LEU A 156 2.54 -12.66 -10.66
N LEU A 157 2.05 -11.72 -9.84
CA LEU A 157 0.84 -10.96 -10.12
C LEU A 157 1.02 -10.10 -11.38
N ALA A 158 2.14 -9.41 -11.52
CA ALA A 158 2.47 -8.56 -12.67
C ALA A 158 2.59 -9.39 -13.96
N SER A 159 3.20 -10.58 -13.92
CA SER A 159 3.32 -11.49 -15.07
C SER A 159 1.96 -11.95 -15.62
N ARG A 160 0.91 -11.88 -14.79
CA ARG A 160 -0.48 -12.19 -15.14
C ARG A 160 -1.33 -10.93 -15.32
N HIS A 161 -0.70 -9.76 -15.44
CA HIS A 161 -1.37 -8.46 -15.53
C HIS A 161 -2.41 -8.23 -14.42
N PHE A 162 -2.10 -8.69 -13.20
CA PHE A 162 -2.98 -8.63 -12.04
C PHE A 162 -4.36 -9.26 -12.28
N GLU A 163 -4.42 -10.34 -13.07
CA GLU A 163 -5.65 -11.07 -13.33
C GLU A 163 -6.33 -11.51 -12.01
N GLY A 164 -7.66 -11.34 -11.95
CA GLY A 164 -8.46 -11.63 -10.75
C GLY A 164 -8.42 -10.53 -9.69
N CYS A 165 -7.51 -9.55 -9.79
CA CYS A 165 -7.48 -8.40 -8.89
C CYS A 165 -8.50 -7.36 -9.33
N ALA A 166 -9.28 -6.85 -8.38
CA ALA A 166 -10.29 -5.85 -8.66
C ALA A 166 -9.74 -4.42 -8.55
N ALA A 167 -8.80 -4.20 -7.63
CA ALA A 167 -7.98 -3.00 -7.56
C ALA A 167 -6.60 -3.34 -6.97
N VAL A 168 -5.61 -2.53 -7.29
CA VAL A 168 -4.26 -2.58 -6.72
C VAL A 168 -3.88 -1.15 -6.32
N CYS A 169 -3.42 -0.98 -5.10
CA CYS A 169 -2.94 0.29 -4.56
C CYS A 169 -1.54 0.08 -4.01
N ALA A 170 -0.55 0.74 -4.58
CA ALA A 170 0.84 0.69 -4.16
C ALA A 170 1.29 2.08 -3.71
N TYR A 171 2.14 2.16 -2.70
CA TYR A 171 2.70 3.44 -2.28
C TYR A 171 4.06 3.30 -1.65
N ARG A 172 4.82 4.40 -1.69
CA ARG A 172 6.15 4.51 -1.14
C ARG A 172 6.41 5.92 -0.62
N LEU A 173 7.47 6.04 0.16
CA LEU A 173 8.03 7.33 0.54
C LEU A 173 8.98 7.82 -0.54
N GLU A 174 8.75 9.04 -1.02
CA GLU A 174 9.69 9.76 -1.87
C GLU A 174 10.69 10.57 -1.04
N GLN A 175 11.65 11.20 -1.72
CA GLN A 175 12.57 12.11 -1.09
C GLN A 175 11.80 13.22 -0.34
N GLY A 176 12.19 13.46 0.91
CA GLY A 176 11.52 14.41 1.79
C GLY A 176 10.25 13.87 2.48
N GLY A 177 10.02 12.56 2.43
CA GLY A 177 8.98 11.88 3.20
C GLY A 177 7.56 12.02 2.63
N ARG A 178 7.43 12.51 1.39
CA ARG A 178 6.13 12.58 0.71
C ARG A 178 5.65 11.17 0.35
N VAL A 179 4.35 10.95 0.42
CA VAL A 179 3.76 9.67 0.02
C VAL A 179 3.30 9.76 -1.43
N GLN A 180 3.85 8.90 -2.28
CA GLN A 180 3.38 8.66 -3.64
C GLN A 180 2.54 7.39 -3.65
N VAL A 181 1.32 7.49 -4.17
CA VAL A 181 0.37 6.38 -4.32
C VAL A 181 0.11 6.13 -5.80
N TRP A 182 0.22 4.88 -6.22
CA TRP A 182 -0.15 4.37 -7.53
C TRP A 182 -1.36 3.45 -7.39
N ARG A 183 -2.42 3.73 -8.14
CA ARG A 183 -3.68 2.99 -8.06
C ARG A 183 -4.07 2.50 -9.45
N ALA A 184 -4.54 1.27 -9.56
CA ALA A 184 -5.20 0.80 -10.78
C ALA A 184 -6.41 -0.10 -10.48
N GLU A 185 -7.30 -0.19 -11.46
CA GLU A 185 -8.42 -1.14 -11.50
C GLU A 185 -8.24 -2.07 -12.72
N PRO A 186 -7.40 -3.13 -12.62
CA PRO A 186 -6.98 -3.93 -13.78
C PRO A 186 -8.14 -4.53 -14.58
N GLN A 187 -9.24 -4.88 -13.91
CA GLN A 187 -10.43 -5.43 -14.55
C GLN A 187 -11.28 -4.41 -15.32
N ARG A 188 -11.16 -3.11 -15.03
CA ARG A 188 -11.94 -2.07 -15.70
C ARG A 188 -11.41 -1.76 -17.10
N ASN A 189 -10.10 -1.95 -17.31
CA ASN A 189 -9.42 -1.67 -18.57
C ASN A 189 -9.46 -2.83 -19.60
N ARG A 190 -10.06 -3.99 -19.29
CA ARG A 190 -10.29 -5.07 -20.26
C ARG A 190 -11.45 -4.81 -21.24
N ARG A 191 -12.24 -3.73 -21.06
CA ARG A 191 -13.21 -3.30 -22.06
C ARG A 191 -12.54 -2.35 -23.05
N VAL A 192 -12.09 -2.92 -24.16
CA VAL A 192 -11.84 -2.35 -25.51
C VAL A 192 -10.60 -3.04 -26.06
N VAL A 193 -10.79 -4.21 -26.70
CA VAL A 193 -10.54 -4.47 -28.12
C VAL A 193 -11.20 -5.81 -28.40
N ALA A 194 -12.49 -5.79 -28.78
CA ALA A 194 -12.98 -6.88 -29.62
C ALA A 194 -12.31 -6.69 -30.98
N PRO A 195 -11.61 -7.69 -31.55
CA PRO A 195 -11.23 -7.62 -32.94
C PRO A 195 -12.54 -7.52 -33.73
N ARG A 196 -12.71 -6.42 -34.47
CA ARG A 196 -13.71 -6.40 -35.54
C ARG A 196 -13.29 -7.50 -36.50
N GLU A 197 -13.94 -8.66 -36.42
CA GLU A 197 -14.02 -9.58 -37.54
C GLU A 197 -14.58 -8.76 -38.71
N GLN A 198 -13.68 -8.34 -39.59
CA GLN A 198 -14.07 -7.90 -40.93
C GLN A 198 -14.60 -9.16 -41.61
N ALA A 199 -15.91 -9.32 -41.60
CA ALA A 199 -16.61 -10.25 -42.44
C ALA A 199 -16.23 -9.92 -43.91
N LEU A 200 -15.35 -10.74 -44.48
CA LEU A 200 -15.09 -10.73 -45.91
C LEU A 200 -16.40 -11.12 -46.64
N PRO A 201 -16.78 -10.42 -47.73
CA PRO A 201 -17.98 -10.76 -48.47
C PRO A 201 -17.82 -12.14 -49.11
N ARG A 202 -18.75 -13.04 -48.80
CA ARG A 202 -18.92 -14.32 -49.49
C ARG A 202 -19.40 -14.04 -50.91
N TRP A 203 -18.51 -14.13 -51.89
CA TRP A 203 -18.91 -14.26 -53.29
C TRP A 203 -19.41 -15.69 -53.51
N ARG A 204 -20.71 -15.84 -53.83
CA ARG A 204 -21.25 -17.06 -54.42
C ARG A 204 -20.78 -17.13 -55.87
N VAL A 205 -20.10 -18.20 -56.23
CA VAL A 205 -19.99 -18.64 -57.63
C VAL A 205 -21.10 -19.67 -57.81
N GLU A 206 -22.09 -19.34 -58.64
CA GLU A 206 -23.03 -20.32 -59.17
C GLU A 206 -22.33 -21.09 -60.30
N LEU A 207 -22.38 -22.42 -60.23
CA LEU A 207 -22.04 -23.35 -61.32
C LEU A 207 -23.34 -24.00 -61.79
#